data_AF-A0A1Q3YF18-F1
#
_entry.id   AF-A0A1Q3YF18-F1
#
_cell.length_a   1.000
_cell.length_b   1.000
_cell.length_c   1.000
_cell.angle_alpha   90.00
_cell.angle_beta   90.00
_cell.angle_gamma   90.00
#
_symmetry.space_group_name_H-M   'P 1'
#
loop_
_entity.id
_entity.type
_entity.pdbx_description
1 polymer ?
#
loop_
_entity_poly.entity_id
_entity_poly.type
_entity_poly.pdbx_seq_one_letter_code
_entity_poly.pdbx_strand_id
1 'polypeptide(L)'
;MWRARRLLWWLAPLACGAALLPARAATVAVPAGADLRAAMAAAAPGDVLELQSGDYPGPVVVDKPLTLQGPADHSARIVGVRQGRTLWVRAADVTVRSLSVTRSGLSLPDMDAGVFLDKTATRARVLGNRVEDNLVGVYVWGAHDALVQGNTIVGNTTLRLNERGNGVSLWNAPGTRIIGNDISDGRDGIFSNASRDNVFRGNRFSRVRYAVHYMYTDSSEISDNVSIGNEIAYALMFSRHLTVRGNVGLDSSDQGMNLNATQNSTIEGNEISRGGRCVFFYNSNFNRVVGNVFRGCEVGIHYTAGSEGNVITGNAFIGNKTQVKYVGTRVLDWSADGRGNYWSDNSAFDLDGDGIADTAYRPNDIIDQVVWRAPSARLLLTSPAVTLVRWAQKQFPALLPGGVIDSAPLMKAPDRARVLAGEMRP
;
A
#
# COMPACT_ATOMS: atom_id res chain seq x y z
N MET A 1 52.65 -55.51 -54.78
CA MET A 1 52.30 -55.68 -53.35
C MET A 1 52.24 -54.28 -52.75
N TRP A 2 51.02 -53.73 -52.61
CA TRP A 2 50.39 -53.37 -51.32
C TRP A 2 51.07 -52.20 -50.58
N ARG A 3 50.48 -50.99 -50.67
CA ARG A 3 49.75 -50.26 -49.60
C ARG A 3 50.70 -49.50 -48.63
N ALA A 4 50.45 -48.32 -48.06
CA ALA A 4 49.46 -47.24 -48.18
C ALA A 4 49.81 -46.21 -47.07
N ARG A 5 49.25 -44.98 -47.15
CA ARG A 5 48.88 -44.06 -46.02
C ARG A 5 50.06 -43.33 -45.31
N ARG A 6 50.03 -42.02 -44.99
CA ARG A 6 49.00 -40.95 -44.89
C ARG A 6 49.73 -39.59 -45.00
N LEU A 7 49.29 -38.69 -45.88
CA LEU A 7 49.59 -37.26 -45.77
C LEU A 7 48.55 -36.63 -44.83
N LEU A 8 48.98 -36.05 -43.70
CA LEU A 8 48.15 -35.17 -42.88
C LEU A 8 48.16 -33.76 -43.49
N TRP A 9 46.98 -33.33 -43.94
CA TRP A 9 46.72 -31.95 -44.34
C TRP A 9 46.46 -31.12 -43.06
N TRP A 10 47.29 -30.10 -42.82
CA TRP A 10 47.00 -29.06 -41.84
C TRP A 10 46.09 -28.02 -42.50
N LEU A 11 44.78 -28.21 -42.37
CA LEU A 11 43.80 -27.15 -42.65
C LEU A 11 43.75 -26.22 -41.43
N ALA A 12 44.31 -25.03 -41.59
CA ALA A 12 44.13 -23.93 -40.65
C ALA A 12 42.64 -23.51 -40.65
N PRO A 13 41.96 -23.41 -39.50
CA PRO A 13 40.65 -22.79 -39.47
C PRO A 13 40.84 -21.28 -39.57
N LEU A 14 40.31 -20.68 -40.65
CA LEU A 14 40.04 -19.25 -40.69
C LEU A 14 39.10 -18.92 -39.52
N ALA A 15 39.65 -18.31 -38.47
CA ALA A 15 38.86 -17.68 -37.43
C ALA A 15 38.17 -16.44 -38.04
N CYS A 16 36.91 -16.58 -38.44
CA CYS A 16 36.02 -15.46 -38.66
C CYS A 16 35.84 -14.71 -37.32
N GLY A 17 36.67 -13.70 -37.09
CA GLY A 17 36.43 -12.69 -36.07
C GLY A 17 35.19 -11.89 -36.44
N ALA A 18 34.02 -12.37 -36.03
CA ALA A 18 32.82 -11.54 -36.01
C ALA A 18 33.05 -10.45 -34.98
N ALA A 19 33.40 -9.26 -35.45
CA ALA A 19 33.43 -8.06 -34.63
C ALA A 19 32.04 -7.88 -34.01
N LEU A 20 31.92 -8.16 -32.71
CA LEU A 20 30.77 -7.77 -31.89
C LEU A 20 30.75 -6.24 -31.82
N LEU A 21 30.15 -5.62 -32.84
CA LEU A 21 29.81 -4.21 -32.78
C LEU A 21 28.83 -4.04 -31.61
N PRO A 22 29.05 -3.05 -30.72
CA PRO A 22 28.09 -2.77 -29.66
C PRO A 22 26.76 -2.40 -30.32
N ALA A 23 25.72 -3.21 -30.09
CA ALA A 23 24.37 -2.92 -30.53
C ALA A 23 23.94 -1.60 -29.87
N ARG A 24 23.96 -0.50 -30.64
CA ARG A 24 23.42 0.78 -30.20
C ARG A 24 21.91 0.73 -30.39
N ALA A 25 21.17 0.90 -29.31
CA ALA A 25 19.73 1.14 -29.36
C ALA A 25 19.47 2.37 -30.24
N ALA A 26 18.72 2.19 -31.32
CA ALA A 26 18.30 3.29 -32.17
C ALA A 26 17.15 4.05 -31.52
N THR A 27 17.06 5.35 -31.80
CA THR A 27 15.88 6.16 -31.49
C THR A 27 15.12 6.41 -32.78
N VAL A 28 13.88 5.94 -32.84
CA VAL A 28 13.03 5.97 -34.03
C VAL A 28 11.82 6.84 -33.72
N ALA A 29 11.68 7.96 -34.42
CA ALA A 29 10.50 8.79 -34.35
C ALA A 29 9.32 8.08 -35.02
N VAL A 30 8.19 7.97 -34.32
CA VAL A 30 6.95 7.38 -34.82
C VAL A 30 5.95 8.52 -35.05
N PRO A 31 5.65 8.90 -36.30
CA PRO A 31 4.72 9.99 -36.60
C PRO A 31 3.32 9.78 -35.99
N ALA A 32 2.58 10.86 -35.82
CA ALA A 32 1.20 10.83 -35.35
C ALA A 32 0.33 9.94 -36.27
N GLY A 33 -0.47 9.05 -35.68
CA GLY A 33 -1.36 8.16 -36.45
C GLY A 33 -0.66 7.07 -37.26
N ALA A 34 0.68 6.95 -37.16
CA ALA A 34 1.40 5.84 -37.76
C ALA A 34 0.98 4.50 -37.12
N ASP A 35 1.14 3.40 -37.87
CA ASP A 35 0.90 2.08 -37.33
C ASP A 35 2.00 1.70 -36.32
N LEU A 36 1.68 1.88 -35.04
CA LEU A 36 2.56 1.54 -33.92
C LEU A 36 2.98 0.06 -33.94
N ARG A 37 2.13 -0.85 -34.43
CA ARG A 37 2.45 -2.28 -34.52
C ARG A 37 3.54 -2.52 -35.55
N ALA A 38 3.43 -1.87 -36.71
CA ALA A 38 4.47 -1.93 -37.75
C ALA A 38 5.79 -1.33 -37.25
N ALA A 39 5.76 -0.20 -36.54
CA ALA A 39 6.94 0.43 -35.95
C ALA A 39 7.64 -0.50 -34.93
N MET A 40 6.90 -1.14 -34.03
CA MET A 40 7.45 -2.13 -33.07
C MET A 40 7.98 -3.39 -33.76
N ALA A 41 7.34 -3.84 -34.84
CA ALA A 41 7.80 -4.98 -35.61
C ALA A 41 9.16 -4.70 -36.27
N ALA A 42 9.33 -3.50 -36.85
CA ALA A 42 10.56 -3.06 -37.50
C ALA A 42 11.69 -2.74 -36.51
N ALA A 43 11.37 -2.34 -35.28
CA ALA A 43 12.36 -2.02 -34.25
C ALA A 43 13.20 -3.22 -33.83
N ALA A 44 14.48 -2.99 -33.58
CA ALA A 44 15.38 -3.95 -32.97
C ALA A 44 15.18 -3.99 -31.44
N PRO A 45 15.47 -5.12 -30.77
CA PRO A 45 15.48 -5.18 -29.31
C PRO A 45 16.40 -4.11 -28.71
N GLY A 46 15.87 -3.35 -27.75
CA GLY A 46 16.52 -2.24 -27.06
C GLY A 46 16.22 -0.87 -27.64
N ASP A 47 15.61 -0.78 -28.83
CA ASP A 47 15.31 0.51 -29.47
C ASP A 47 14.30 1.35 -28.66
N VAL A 48 14.38 2.66 -28.88
CA VAL A 48 13.44 3.66 -28.37
C VAL A 48 12.53 4.10 -29.51
N LEU A 49 11.23 3.91 -29.34
CA LEU A 49 10.20 4.46 -30.20
C LEU A 49 9.68 5.76 -29.58
N GLU A 50 9.99 6.89 -30.21
CA GLU A 50 9.52 8.21 -29.81
C GLU A 50 8.22 8.55 -30.55
N LEU A 51 7.10 8.28 -29.88
CA LEU A 51 5.76 8.54 -30.39
C LEU A 51 5.51 10.04 -30.36
N GLN A 52 5.22 10.62 -31.52
CA GLN A 52 4.80 12.01 -31.63
C GLN A 52 3.37 12.19 -31.11
N SER A 53 2.97 13.44 -30.84
CA SER A 53 1.62 13.78 -30.39
C SER A 53 0.55 13.21 -31.33
N GLY A 54 -0.42 12.49 -30.80
CA GLY A 54 -1.49 11.89 -31.60
C GLY A 54 -2.02 10.58 -31.00
N ASP A 55 -3.06 10.05 -31.65
CA ASP A 55 -3.71 8.81 -31.26
C ASP A 55 -3.11 7.62 -32.01
N TYR A 56 -2.74 6.59 -31.25
CA TYR A 56 -2.23 5.31 -31.74
C TYR A 56 -3.28 4.24 -31.40
N PRO A 57 -3.92 3.62 -32.41
CA PRO A 57 -4.92 2.59 -32.18
C PRO A 57 -4.35 1.38 -31.44
N GLY A 58 -4.94 1.08 -30.28
CA GLY A 58 -4.76 -0.16 -29.55
C GLY A 58 -5.70 -1.27 -30.03
N PRO A 59 -5.59 -2.49 -29.50
CA PRO A 59 -4.59 -2.91 -28.52
C PRO A 59 -3.19 -2.99 -29.16
N VAL A 60 -2.13 -3.06 -28.36
CA VAL A 60 -0.76 -3.31 -28.85
C VAL A 60 -0.04 -4.29 -27.95
N VAL A 61 0.85 -5.08 -28.54
CA VAL A 61 1.60 -6.12 -27.83
C VAL A 61 3.09 -5.85 -27.99
N VAL A 62 3.81 -5.71 -26.88
CA VAL A 62 5.26 -5.49 -26.84
C VAL A 62 5.93 -6.80 -26.42
N ASP A 63 6.51 -7.52 -27.38
CA ASP A 63 7.06 -8.86 -27.21
C ASP A 63 8.58 -8.94 -27.41
N LYS A 64 9.24 -7.79 -27.51
CA LYS A 64 10.70 -7.64 -27.43
C LYS A 64 11.06 -6.45 -26.52
N PRO A 65 12.26 -6.40 -25.93
CA PRO A 65 12.70 -5.25 -25.14
C PRO A 65 12.64 -3.98 -25.96
N LEU A 66 11.87 -2.98 -25.53
CA LEU A 66 11.68 -1.70 -26.22
C LEU A 66 11.38 -0.59 -25.22
N THR A 67 11.70 0.65 -25.59
CA THR A 67 11.16 1.83 -24.91
C THR A 67 10.10 2.48 -25.78
N LEU A 68 8.87 2.57 -25.28
CA LEU A 68 7.82 3.41 -25.85
C LEU A 68 7.82 4.74 -25.09
N GLN A 69 8.09 5.83 -25.80
CA GLN A 69 8.22 7.16 -25.21
C GLN A 69 7.28 8.14 -25.90
N GLY A 70 6.43 8.80 -25.12
CA GLY A 70 5.67 9.94 -25.57
C GLY A 70 6.35 11.28 -25.27
N PRO A 71 5.79 12.39 -25.76
CA PRO A 71 6.19 13.73 -25.38
C PRO A 71 5.88 14.01 -23.90
N ALA A 72 6.57 14.97 -23.31
CA ALA A 72 6.47 15.28 -21.87
C ALA A 72 5.07 15.73 -21.42
N ASP A 73 4.22 16.18 -22.33
CA ASP A 73 2.83 16.58 -22.09
C ASP A 73 1.82 15.42 -22.21
N HIS A 74 2.30 14.19 -22.43
CA HIS A 74 1.48 12.98 -22.58
C HIS A 74 0.52 13.00 -23.78
N SER A 75 0.78 13.85 -24.78
CA SER A 75 -0.10 14.01 -25.96
C SER A 75 -0.04 12.84 -26.96
N ALA A 76 0.87 11.88 -26.80
CA ALA A 76 0.83 10.59 -27.49
C ALA A 76 -0.05 9.60 -26.71
N ARG A 77 -1.15 9.16 -27.33
CA ARG A 77 -2.22 8.39 -26.69
C ARG A 77 -2.35 7.01 -27.33
N ILE A 78 -2.14 5.94 -26.57
CA ILE A 78 -2.49 4.58 -26.99
C ILE A 78 -3.94 4.34 -26.59
N VAL A 79 -4.82 4.25 -27.59
CA VAL A 79 -6.28 4.25 -27.39
C VAL A 79 -6.85 2.87 -27.70
N GLY A 80 -7.28 2.14 -26.68
CA GLY A 80 -7.93 0.84 -26.84
C GLY A 80 -9.33 0.92 -27.44
N VAL A 81 -9.82 -0.23 -27.88
CA VAL A 81 -11.14 -0.38 -28.52
C VAL A 81 -12.26 -0.75 -27.54
N ARG A 82 -12.04 -0.57 -26.23
CA ARG A 82 -12.94 -1.04 -25.16
C ARG A 82 -13.13 -2.56 -25.15
N GLN A 83 -12.09 -3.29 -25.55
CA GLN A 83 -12.01 -4.75 -25.48
C GLN A 83 -10.58 -5.17 -25.15
N GLY A 84 -10.40 -6.09 -24.20
CA GLY A 84 -9.09 -6.63 -23.87
C GLY A 84 -8.14 -5.64 -23.18
N ARG A 85 -6.84 -5.85 -23.36
CA ARG A 85 -5.76 -5.03 -22.78
C ARG A 85 -5.30 -3.99 -23.79
N THR A 86 -5.20 -2.72 -23.40
CA THR A 86 -4.78 -1.66 -24.33
C THR A 86 -3.31 -1.80 -24.71
N LEU A 87 -2.42 -1.92 -23.73
CA LEU A 87 -0.99 -2.13 -23.90
C LEU A 87 -0.56 -3.40 -23.15
N TRP A 88 -0.21 -4.45 -23.88
CA TRP A 88 0.19 -5.75 -23.31
C TRP A 88 1.69 -5.96 -23.47
N VAL A 89 2.42 -5.90 -22.36
CA VAL A 89 3.86 -6.10 -22.30
C VAL A 89 4.15 -7.56 -21.97
N ARG A 90 4.90 -8.24 -22.84
CA ARG A 90 5.31 -9.65 -22.71
C ARG A 90 6.82 -9.84 -22.71
N ALA A 91 7.60 -8.80 -22.94
CA ALA A 91 9.07 -8.87 -22.90
C ALA A 91 9.65 -8.21 -21.66
N ALA A 92 10.81 -8.73 -21.24
CA ALA A 92 11.62 -8.11 -20.20
C ALA A 92 12.16 -6.75 -20.65
N ASP A 93 12.51 -5.92 -19.66
CA ASP A 93 13.20 -4.64 -19.86
C ASP A 93 12.47 -3.66 -20.79
N VAL A 94 11.14 -3.82 -20.93
CA VAL A 94 10.28 -2.86 -21.64
C VAL A 94 10.06 -1.63 -20.76
N THR A 95 10.22 -0.44 -21.35
CA THR A 95 9.88 0.83 -20.70
C THR A 95 8.74 1.50 -21.44
N VAL A 96 7.71 1.91 -20.70
CA VAL A 96 6.57 2.70 -21.17
C VAL A 96 6.62 4.01 -20.41
N ARG A 97 6.88 5.14 -21.10
CA ARG A 97 7.04 6.43 -20.43
C ARG A 97 6.42 7.61 -21.14
N SER A 98 5.90 8.55 -20.35
CA SER A 98 5.32 9.81 -20.83
C SER A 98 4.18 9.63 -21.84
N LEU A 99 3.42 8.53 -21.73
CA LEU A 99 2.30 8.22 -22.63
C LEU A 99 0.96 8.37 -21.91
N SER A 100 -0.09 8.59 -22.69
CA SER A 100 -1.47 8.38 -22.24
C SER A 100 -1.96 7.00 -22.70
N VAL A 101 -2.55 6.20 -21.81
CA VAL A 101 -3.08 4.86 -22.14
C VAL A 101 -4.52 4.74 -21.68
N THR A 102 -5.44 4.48 -22.62
CA THR A 102 -6.89 4.53 -22.33
C THR A 102 -7.70 3.40 -22.97
N ARG A 103 -8.95 3.27 -22.54
CA ARG A 103 -9.98 2.45 -23.18
C ARG A 103 -9.67 0.96 -23.28
N SER A 104 -9.13 0.36 -22.21
CA SER A 104 -9.11 -1.10 -22.07
C SER A 104 -10.53 -1.68 -22.15
N GLY A 105 -10.68 -2.99 -22.31
CA GLY A 105 -11.95 -3.66 -22.03
C GLY A 105 -12.37 -3.55 -20.56
N LEU A 106 -13.52 -4.15 -20.25
CA LEU A 106 -14.20 -4.08 -18.95
C LEU A 106 -14.44 -5.46 -18.33
N SER A 107 -13.76 -6.50 -18.80
CA SER A 107 -13.86 -7.85 -18.22
C SER A 107 -13.05 -7.93 -16.92
N LEU A 108 -13.74 -7.96 -15.77
CA LEU A 108 -13.12 -8.27 -14.47
C LEU A 108 -12.50 -9.68 -14.43
N PRO A 109 -13.15 -10.74 -14.98
CA PRO A 109 -12.54 -12.07 -15.03
C PRO A 109 -11.21 -12.10 -15.81
N ASP A 110 -11.14 -11.41 -16.95
CA ASP A 110 -9.94 -11.36 -17.78
C ASP A 110 -8.91 -10.34 -17.28
N MET A 111 -9.29 -9.55 -16.27
CA MET A 111 -8.52 -8.46 -15.71
C MET A 111 -8.03 -7.48 -16.79
N ASP A 112 -8.97 -7.02 -17.62
CA ASP A 112 -8.67 -6.01 -18.64
C ASP A 112 -7.99 -4.79 -18.03
N ALA A 113 -6.94 -4.32 -18.68
CA ALA A 113 -6.09 -3.26 -18.14
C ALA A 113 -5.61 -2.29 -19.22
N GLY A 114 -5.32 -1.05 -18.80
CA GLY A 114 -4.62 -0.07 -19.63
C GLY A 114 -3.23 -0.57 -19.97
N VAL A 115 -2.42 -0.86 -18.95
CA VAL A 115 -1.10 -1.49 -19.09
C VAL A 115 -1.11 -2.84 -18.39
N PHE A 116 -0.90 -3.91 -19.14
CA PHE A 116 -0.82 -5.28 -18.62
C PHE A 116 0.62 -5.78 -18.75
N LEU A 117 1.27 -6.08 -17.63
CA LEU A 117 2.59 -6.69 -17.57
C LEU A 117 2.42 -8.19 -17.34
N ASP A 118 2.77 -8.99 -18.35
CA ASP A 118 2.72 -10.45 -18.27
C ASP A 118 3.87 -11.01 -17.42
N LYS A 119 3.84 -12.31 -17.11
CA LYS A 119 4.83 -12.97 -16.23
C LYS A 119 6.26 -12.80 -16.73
N THR A 120 6.41 -12.76 -18.05
CA THR A 120 7.69 -12.61 -18.75
C THR A 120 8.19 -11.17 -18.81
N ALA A 121 7.38 -10.19 -18.39
CA ALA A 121 7.72 -8.76 -18.39
C ALA A 121 8.63 -8.35 -17.21
N THR A 122 9.66 -9.14 -16.92
CA THR A 122 10.57 -8.87 -15.81
C THR A 122 11.29 -7.53 -15.98
N ARG A 123 11.47 -6.76 -14.91
CA ARG A 123 12.09 -5.42 -14.90
C ARG A 123 11.41 -4.39 -15.82
N ALA A 124 10.14 -4.63 -16.19
CA ALA A 124 9.37 -3.65 -16.94
C ALA A 124 9.16 -2.36 -16.14
N ARG A 125 9.16 -1.23 -16.85
CA ARG A 125 9.08 0.11 -16.27
C ARG A 125 7.90 0.87 -16.84
N VAL A 126 6.96 1.29 -16.00
CA VAL A 126 5.81 2.14 -16.34
C VAL A 126 6.01 3.47 -15.63
N LEU A 127 6.52 4.47 -16.36
CA LEU A 127 7.09 5.69 -15.78
C LEU A 127 6.38 6.97 -16.27
N GLY A 128 5.82 7.77 -15.37
CA GLY A 128 5.33 9.09 -15.75
C GLY A 128 4.23 9.06 -16.81
N ASN A 129 3.33 8.07 -16.77
CA ASN A 129 2.24 7.95 -17.73
C ASN A 129 0.92 8.49 -17.15
N ARG A 130 -0.02 8.81 -18.04
CA ARG A 130 -1.42 9.10 -17.72
C ARG A 130 -2.29 7.90 -18.11
N VAL A 131 -2.70 7.10 -17.14
CA VAL A 131 -3.42 5.84 -17.36
C VAL A 131 -4.86 5.99 -16.90
N GLU A 132 -5.78 6.11 -17.83
CA GLU A 132 -7.14 6.57 -17.53
C GLU A 132 -8.21 5.87 -18.34
N ASP A 133 -9.45 5.90 -17.86
CA ASP A 133 -10.60 5.32 -18.57
C ASP A 133 -10.39 3.83 -18.91
N ASN A 134 -9.73 3.12 -18.01
CA ASN A 134 -9.49 1.68 -18.07
C ASN A 134 -10.28 0.96 -16.97
N LEU A 135 -10.43 -0.36 -17.08
CA LEU A 135 -10.95 -1.17 -15.97
C LEU A 135 -9.92 -1.22 -14.84
N VAL A 136 -8.77 -1.86 -15.08
CA VAL A 136 -7.57 -1.78 -14.24
C VAL A 136 -6.59 -0.79 -14.88
N GLY A 137 -5.95 0.08 -14.09
CA GLY A 137 -4.94 1.00 -14.62
C GLY A 137 -3.71 0.23 -15.11
N VAL A 138 -2.93 -0.28 -14.15
CA VAL A 138 -1.76 -1.14 -14.40
C VAL A 138 -1.95 -2.49 -13.72
N TYR A 139 -1.83 -3.58 -14.46
CA TYR A 139 -1.85 -4.93 -13.87
C TYR A 139 -0.48 -5.60 -14.04
N VAL A 140 0.14 -5.96 -12.92
CA VAL A 140 1.39 -6.73 -12.86
C VAL A 140 1.05 -8.19 -12.54
N TRP A 141 1.01 -9.03 -13.57
CA TRP A 141 0.67 -10.45 -13.44
C TRP A 141 1.94 -11.30 -13.49
N GLY A 142 2.52 -11.56 -12.33
CA GLY A 142 3.68 -12.43 -12.18
C GLY A 142 5.03 -11.85 -12.58
N ALA A 143 5.08 -10.62 -13.10
CA ALA A 143 6.34 -9.99 -13.49
C ALA A 143 7.21 -9.68 -12.27
N HIS A 144 8.49 -10.02 -12.34
CA HIS A 144 9.47 -9.74 -11.29
C HIS A 144 10.08 -8.35 -11.46
N ASP A 145 10.35 -7.67 -10.35
CA ASP A 145 11.11 -6.41 -10.29
C ASP A 145 10.53 -5.29 -11.19
N ALA A 146 9.22 -5.30 -11.41
CA ALA A 146 8.54 -4.25 -12.16
C ALA A 146 8.56 -2.92 -11.39
N LEU A 147 8.65 -1.80 -12.12
CA LEU A 147 8.61 -0.46 -11.54
C LEU A 147 7.44 0.33 -12.14
N VAL A 148 6.49 0.70 -11.29
CA VAL A 148 5.37 1.60 -11.64
C VAL A 148 5.59 2.91 -10.88
N GLN A 149 6.09 3.93 -11.56
CA GLN A 149 6.56 5.15 -10.90
C GLN A 149 6.04 6.44 -11.54
N GLY A 150 5.60 7.38 -10.70
CA GLY A 150 5.27 8.74 -11.12
C GLY A 150 4.07 8.84 -12.07
N ASN A 151 3.21 7.82 -12.12
CA ASN A 151 2.05 7.81 -13.01
C ASN A 151 0.85 8.48 -12.35
N THR A 152 0.00 9.08 -13.18
CA THR A 152 -1.35 9.49 -12.81
C THR A 152 -2.33 8.41 -13.29
N ILE A 153 -3.03 7.77 -12.37
CA ILE A 153 -3.93 6.64 -12.67
C ILE A 153 -5.34 6.98 -12.20
N VAL A 154 -6.26 7.16 -13.14
CA VAL A 154 -7.64 7.58 -12.86
C VAL A 154 -8.64 6.53 -13.36
N GLY A 155 -9.41 5.95 -12.44
CA GLY A 155 -10.41 4.94 -12.74
C GLY A 155 -11.59 5.46 -13.57
N ASN A 156 -12.30 4.55 -14.24
CA ASN A 156 -13.50 4.89 -15.00
C ASN A 156 -14.70 5.11 -14.07
N THR A 157 -15.10 6.37 -13.88
CA THR A 157 -16.20 6.77 -12.99
C THR A 157 -17.60 6.50 -13.53
N THR A 158 -17.73 6.12 -14.81
CA THR A 158 -19.03 5.70 -15.39
C THR A 158 -19.51 4.35 -14.85
N LEU A 159 -18.59 3.54 -14.29
CA LEU A 159 -18.88 2.27 -13.64
C LEU A 159 -19.24 2.48 -12.16
N ARG A 160 -20.07 1.58 -11.61
CA ARG A 160 -20.30 1.51 -10.16
C ARG A 160 -19.02 1.05 -9.47
N LEU A 161 -18.82 1.43 -8.21
CA LEU A 161 -17.60 1.12 -7.45
C LEU A 161 -17.20 -0.37 -7.53
N ASN A 162 -18.16 -1.28 -7.38
CA ASN A 162 -17.90 -2.72 -7.41
C ASN A 162 -17.55 -3.28 -8.81
N GLU A 163 -17.90 -2.54 -9.87
CA GLU A 163 -17.63 -2.88 -11.26
C GLU A 163 -16.28 -2.32 -11.74
N ARG A 164 -15.71 -1.35 -11.00
CA ARG A 164 -14.39 -0.78 -11.30
C ARG A 164 -13.28 -1.77 -10.99
N GLY A 165 -12.22 -1.73 -11.79
CA GLY A 165 -10.94 -2.34 -11.43
C GLY A 165 -10.14 -1.42 -10.50
N ASN A 166 -8.98 -1.92 -10.08
CA ASN A 166 -8.09 -1.18 -9.19
C ASN A 166 -7.16 -0.26 -9.99
N GLY A 167 -6.58 0.75 -9.36
CA GLY A 167 -5.56 1.60 -9.99
C GLY A 167 -4.34 0.78 -10.42
N VAL A 168 -3.73 0.07 -9.47
CA VAL A 168 -2.71 -0.93 -9.74
C VAL A 168 -3.09 -2.27 -9.11
N SER A 169 -2.97 -3.36 -9.86
CA SER A 169 -3.14 -4.73 -9.34
C SER A 169 -1.83 -5.51 -9.44
N LEU A 170 -1.55 -6.35 -8.46
CA LEU A 170 -0.41 -7.27 -8.42
C LEU A 170 -0.92 -8.68 -8.11
N TRP A 171 -0.41 -9.65 -8.86
CA TRP A 171 -0.62 -11.06 -8.59
C TRP A 171 0.71 -11.79 -8.73
N ASN A 172 1.24 -12.33 -7.62
CA ASN A 172 2.49 -13.09 -7.62
C ASN A 172 3.68 -12.37 -8.30
N ALA A 173 3.81 -11.06 -8.07
CA ALA A 173 4.78 -10.18 -8.75
C ALA A 173 5.90 -9.70 -7.79
N PRO A 174 6.83 -10.57 -7.40
CA PRO A 174 7.81 -10.26 -6.36
C PRO A 174 8.78 -9.16 -6.78
N GLY A 175 9.27 -8.38 -5.82
CA GLY A 175 10.21 -7.28 -6.09
C GLY A 175 9.58 -6.05 -6.75
N THR A 176 8.27 -6.07 -7.04
CA THR A 176 7.57 -4.94 -7.67
C THR A 176 7.59 -3.70 -6.78
N ARG A 177 7.87 -2.55 -7.40
CA ARG A 177 7.94 -1.24 -6.75
C ARG A 177 6.90 -0.30 -7.34
N ILE A 178 6.04 0.25 -6.48
CA ILE A 178 5.01 1.22 -6.86
C ILE A 178 5.30 2.52 -6.12
N ILE A 179 5.85 3.50 -6.84
CA ILE A 179 6.49 4.66 -6.21
C ILE A 179 5.94 5.98 -6.75
N GLY A 180 5.53 6.89 -5.88
CA GLY A 180 5.25 8.27 -6.28
C GLY A 180 4.09 8.43 -7.27
N ASN A 181 3.12 7.51 -7.29
CA ASN A 181 1.97 7.61 -8.19
C ASN A 181 0.82 8.39 -7.53
N ASP A 182 0.01 9.08 -8.34
CA ASP A 182 -1.28 9.65 -7.92
C ASP A 182 -2.41 8.77 -8.47
N ILE A 183 -3.17 8.15 -7.57
CA ILE A 183 -4.16 7.12 -7.91
C ILE A 183 -5.53 7.53 -7.36
N SER A 184 -6.51 7.64 -8.25
CA SER A 184 -7.88 8.00 -7.87
C SER A 184 -8.97 7.29 -8.65
N ASP A 185 -10.18 7.34 -8.10
CA ASP A 185 -11.43 6.99 -8.78
C ASP A 185 -11.58 5.52 -9.25
N GLY A 186 -10.60 4.67 -8.97
CA GLY A 186 -10.69 3.21 -9.10
C GLY A 186 -11.47 2.57 -7.94
N ARG A 187 -11.58 1.23 -7.95
CA ARG A 187 -12.13 0.48 -6.81
C ARG A 187 -11.18 0.54 -5.62
N ASP A 188 -9.99 -0.04 -5.75
CA ASP A 188 -8.89 0.09 -4.79
C ASP A 188 -7.72 0.83 -5.48
N GLY A 189 -6.86 1.49 -4.70
CA GLY A 189 -5.67 2.18 -5.19
C GLY A 189 -4.62 1.19 -5.68
N ILE A 190 -3.97 0.50 -4.74
CA ILE A 190 -3.10 -0.66 -5.02
C ILE A 190 -3.68 -1.91 -4.37
N PHE A 191 -3.92 -2.94 -5.18
CA PHE A 191 -4.30 -4.27 -4.72
C PHE A 191 -3.17 -5.27 -4.98
N SER A 192 -2.65 -5.91 -3.93
CA SER A 192 -1.65 -6.99 -4.06
C SER A 192 -2.20 -8.28 -3.52
N ASN A 193 -2.03 -9.36 -4.29
CA ASN A 193 -2.41 -10.70 -3.88
C ASN A 193 -1.26 -11.70 -4.08
N ALA A 194 -0.97 -12.49 -3.05
CA ALA A 194 0.00 -13.57 -3.06
C ALA A 194 1.37 -13.13 -3.61
N SER A 195 1.94 -12.05 -3.07
CA SER A 195 3.22 -11.48 -3.51
C SER A 195 4.18 -11.21 -2.34
N ARG A 196 5.42 -10.84 -2.64
CA ARG A 196 6.47 -10.63 -1.64
C ARG A 196 7.53 -9.62 -2.08
N ASP A 197 8.27 -9.11 -1.12
CA ASP A 197 9.39 -8.19 -1.35
C ASP A 197 8.97 -6.95 -2.17
N ASN A 198 7.73 -6.49 -1.98
CA ASN A 198 7.20 -5.33 -2.68
C ASN A 198 7.44 -4.04 -1.89
N VAL A 199 7.57 -2.93 -2.61
CA VAL A 199 7.72 -1.59 -2.00
C VAL A 199 6.68 -0.65 -2.57
N PHE A 200 5.75 -0.22 -1.74
CA PHE A 200 4.75 0.80 -2.06
C PHE A 200 5.11 2.08 -1.31
N ARG A 201 5.64 3.07 -2.02
CA ARG A 201 6.22 4.25 -1.37
C ARG A 201 5.85 5.58 -2.00
N GLY A 202 5.52 6.58 -1.18
CA GLY A 202 5.32 7.95 -1.65
C GLY A 202 4.11 8.14 -2.56
N ASN A 203 3.16 7.20 -2.59
CA ASN A 203 1.98 7.28 -3.44
C ASN A 203 0.89 8.13 -2.76
N ARG A 204 0.08 8.80 -3.58
CA ARG A 204 -1.08 9.58 -3.15
C ARG A 204 -2.37 8.91 -3.62
N PHE A 205 -3.34 8.82 -2.72
CA PHE A 205 -4.61 8.15 -2.98
C PHE A 205 -5.81 9.00 -2.60
N SER A 206 -6.81 9.06 -3.47
CA SER A 206 -8.08 9.72 -3.15
C SER A 206 -9.25 9.10 -3.90
N ARG A 207 -10.46 9.12 -3.30
CA ARG A 207 -11.70 8.61 -3.91
C ARG A 207 -11.60 7.15 -4.36
N VAL A 208 -10.89 6.33 -3.59
CA VAL A 208 -10.87 4.88 -3.72
C VAL A 208 -11.46 4.24 -2.46
N ARG A 209 -11.88 2.99 -2.57
CA ARG A 209 -12.31 2.20 -1.42
C ARG A 209 -11.13 1.97 -0.49
N TYR A 210 -10.13 1.20 -0.93
CA TYR A 210 -8.91 0.95 -0.16
C TYR A 210 -7.70 1.60 -0.83
N ALA A 211 -6.91 2.41 -0.13
CA ALA A 211 -5.73 3.03 -0.72
C ALA A 211 -4.64 1.99 -1.03
N VAL A 212 -4.31 1.18 -0.02
CA VAL A 212 -3.51 -0.06 -0.18
C VAL A 212 -4.31 -1.23 0.35
N HIS A 213 -4.39 -2.30 -0.43
CA HIS A 213 -5.09 -3.53 -0.10
C HIS A 213 -4.14 -4.72 -0.32
N TYR A 214 -3.64 -5.28 0.78
CA TYR A 214 -2.85 -6.50 0.79
C TYR A 214 -3.68 -7.72 1.11
N MET A 215 -3.46 -8.78 0.33
CA MET A 215 -3.95 -10.13 0.55
C MET A 215 -2.77 -11.10 0.43
N TYR A 216 -2.49 -11.87 1.48
CA TYR A 216 -1.46 -12.93 1.44
C TYR A 216 -0.06 -12.43 1.03
N THR A 217 0.37 -11.28 1.54
CA THR A 217 1.66 -10.66 1.22
C THR A 217 2.70 -10.91 2.31
N ASP A 218 3.96 -11.08 1.92
CA ASP A 218 5.09 -11.35 2.83
C ASP A 218 6.25 -10.38 2.61
N SER A 219 7.00 -10.06 3.67
CA SER A 219 8.26 -9.30 3.61
C SER A 219 8.20 -8.03 2.74
N SER A 220 7.12 -7.25 2.85
CA SER A 220 6.86 -6.09 1.98
C SER A 220 6.75 -4.78 2.77
N GLU A 221 7.00 -3.67 2.08
CA GLU A 221 7.07 -2.34 2.65
C GLU A 221 5.95 -1.43 2.12
N ILE A 222 5.28 -0.75 3.03
CA ILE A 222 4.38 0.37 2.76
C ILE A 222 4.94 1.59 3.49
N SER A 223 5.48 2.56 2.75
CA SER A 223 6.12 3.71 3.37
C SER A 223 5.77 5.06 2.78
N ASP A 224 5.67 6.07 3.65
CA ASP A 224 5.59 7.48 3.24
C ASP A 224 4.45 7.78 2.23
N ASN A 225 3.37 6.96 2.24
CA ASN A 225 2.20 7.17 1.38
C ASN A 225 1.19 8.10 2.05
N VAL A 226 0.32 8.71 1.23
CA VAL A 226 -0.73 9.62 1.69
C VAL A 226 -2.09 9.16 1.15
N SER A 227 -3.01 8.84 2.06
CA SER A 227 -4.40 8.47 1.76
C SER A 227 -5.35 9.52 2.31
N ILE A 228 -6.20 10.09 1.47
CA ILE A 228 -7.12 11.18 1.84
C ILE A 228 -8.55 10.83 1.44
N GLY A 229 -9.46 10.81 2.43
CA GLY A 229 -10.90 10.69 2.17
C GLY A 229 -11.32 9.34 1.55
N ASN A 230 -10.57 8.28 1.79
CA ASN A 230 -10.86 6.92 1.30
C ASN A 230 -11.69 6.14 2.33
N GLU A 231 -12.27 5.00 1.96
CA GLU A 231 -13.01 4.17 2.93
C GLU A 231 -12.07 3.53 3.96
N ILE A 232 -11.01 2.88 3.46
CA ILE A 232 -9.90 2.39 4.26
C ILE A 232 -8.58 2.92 3.69
N ALA A 233 -7.71 3.50 4.53
CA ALA A 233 -6.40 3.93 4.02
C ALA A 233 -5.49 2.73 3.77
N TYR A 234 -5.23 1.89 4.76
CA TYR A 234 -4.30 0.76 4.64
C TYR A 234 -4.95 -0.53 5.14
N ALA A 235 -5.41 -1.37 4.21
CA ALA A 235 -5.97 -2.69 4.50
C ALA A 235 -4.90 -3.77 4.37
N LEU A 236 -4.39 -4.24 5.50
CA LEU A 236 -3.33 -5.25 5.60
C LEU A 236 -3.97 -6.57 6.03
N MET A 237 -4.19 -7.46 5.05
CA MET A 237 -4.95 -8.69 5.28
C MET A 237 -4.13 -9.94 5.01
N PHE A 238 -4.18 -10.89 5.94
CA PHE A 238 -3.55 -12.22 5.84
C PHE A 238 -2.06 -12.17 5.48
N SER A 239 -1.35 -11.17 6.00
CA SER A 239 0.01 -10.83 5.57
C SER A 239 0.98 -10.86 6.74
N ARG A 240 2.28 -11.01 6.47
CA ARG A 240 3.29 -11.11 7.53
C ARG A 240 4.62 -10.45 7.16
N HIS A 241 5.43 -10.17 8.19
CA HIS A 241 6.74 -9.50 8.05
C HIS A 241 6.66 -8.17 7.28
N LEU A 242 5.57 -7.42 7.48
CA LEU A 242 5.39 -6.13 6.82
C LEU A 242 6.17 -5.05 7.55
N THR A 243 6.71 -4.10 6.80
CA THR A 243 7.22 -2.83 7.32
C THR A 243 6.30 -1.70 6.86
N VAL A 244 5.52 -1.15 7.80
CA VAL A 244 4.53 -0.12 7.53
C VAL A 244 4.96 1.14 8.27
N ARG A 245 5.55 2.10 7.55
CA ARG A 245 6.20 3.24 8.20
C ARG A 245 5.93 4.59 7.56
N GLY A 246 5.77 5.61 8.39
CA GLY A 246 5.72 6.99 7.90
C GLY A 246 4.50 7.36 7.06
N ASN A 247 3.49 6.49 6.97
CA ASN A 247 2.30 6.74 6.16
C ASN A 247 1.34 7.72 6.84
N VAL A 248 0.52 8.40 6.04
CA VAL A 248 -0.50 9.34 6.49
C VAL A 248 -1.87 8.91 5.97
N GLY A 249 -2.79 8.57 6.87
CA GLY A 249 -4.20 8.32 6.58
C GLY A 249 -5.06 9.44 7.15
N LEU A 250 -5.77 10.16 6.28
CA LEU A 250 -6.56 11.32 6.64
C LEU A 250 -8.02 11.13 6.24
N ASP A 251 -8.95 11.43 7.15
CA ASP A 251 -10.38 11.49 6.89
C ASP A 251 -10.95 10.17 6.31
N SER A 252 -10.46 9.03 6.79
CA SER A 252 -10.94 7.71 6.34
C SER A 252 -12.34 7.42 6.88
N SER A 253 -13.31 7.11 6.00
CA SER A 253 -14.72 7.02 6.42
C SER A 253 -15.04 5.81 7.31
N ASP A 254 -14.29 4.71 7.22
CA ASP A 254 -14.40 3.58 8.15
C ASP A 254 -13.11 3.36 8.96
N GLN A 255 -11.98 3.06 8.31
CA GLN A 255 -10.75 2.64 9.01
C GLN A 255 -9.51 3.29 8.43
N GLY A 256 -8.64 3.86 9.25
CA GLY A 256 -7.32 4.30 8.76
C GLY A 256 -6.43 3.11 8.45
N MET A 257 -6.17 2.25 9.44
CA MET A 257 -5.40 1.02 9.24
C MET A 257 -6.20 -0.19 9.69
N ASN A 258 -6.38 -1.16 8.79
CA ASN A 258 -7.02 -2.43 9.08
C ASN A 258 -5.94 -3.52 9.12
N LEU A 259 -5.68 -4.06 10.31
CA LEU A 259 -4.80 -5.19 10.54
C LEU A 259 -5.65 -6.43 10.75
N ASN A 260 -5.89 -7.18 9.67
CA ASN A 260 -6.66 -8.42 9.71
C ASN A 260 -5.74 -9.61 9.43
N ALA A 261 -5.53 -10.48 10.42
CA ALA A 261 -4.58 -11.57 10.32
C ALA A 261 -3.19 -11.09 9.84
N THR A 262 -2.77 -9.92 10.33
CA THR A 262 -1.42 -9.38 10.11
C THR A 262 -0.50 -9.92 11.19
N GLN A 263 0.62 -10.52 10.81
CA GLN A 263 1.50 -11.23 11.74
C GLN A 263 2.94 -10.73 11.67
N ASN A 264 3.65 -10.74 12.81
CA ASN A 264 5.10 -10.48 12.85
C ASN A 264 5.53 -9.21 12.09
N SER A 265 4.73 -8.16 12.13
CA SER A 265 4.92 -6.95 11.33
C SER A 265 5.28 -5.75 12.18
N THR A 266 5.97 -4.78 11.59
CA THR A 266 6.32 -3.50 12.20
C THR A 266 5.45 -2.39 11.61
N ILE A 267 4.71 -1.71 12.48
CA ILE A 267 3.86 -0.57 12.16
C ILE A 267 4.40 0.62 12.96
N GLU A 268 5.16 1.50 12.32
CA GLU A 268 5.88 2.54 13.05
C GLU A 268 5.81 3.94 12.43
N GLY A 269 5.70 4.95 13.29
CA GLY A 269 5.73 6.33 12.83
C GLY A 269 4.63 6.68 11.82
N ASN A 270 3.50 5.99 11.79
CA ASN A 270 2.38 6.34 10.92
C ASN A 270 1.49 7.39 11.61
N GLU A 271 0.81 8.22 10.83
CA GLU A 271 -0.24 9.10 11.31
C GLU A 271 -1.58 8.67 10.73
N ILE A 272 -2.55 8.45 11.60
CA ILE A 272 -3.94 8.26 11.22
C ILE A 272 -4.77 9.32 11.95
N SER A 273 -5.47 10.14 11.17
CA SER A 273 -6.18 11.32 11.66
C SER A 273 -7.61 11.39 11.14
N ARG A 274 -8.55 11.73 12.03
CA ARG A 274 -9.96 12.06 11.71
C ARG A 274 -10.74 10.97 10.96
N GLY A 275 -10.46 9.70 11.25
CA GLY A 275 -11.18 8.56 10.68
C GLY A 275 -12.22 7.93 11.61
N GLY A 276 -13.02 6.98 11.10
CA GLY A 276 -13.93 6.19 11.94
C GLY A 276 -13.17 5.39 13.01
N ARG A 277 -12.19 4.59 12.60
CA ARG A 277 -11.25 3.90 13.50
C ARG A 277 -9.84 4.22 13.05
N CYS A 278 -8.97 4.70 13.94
CA CYS A 278 -7.59 4.94 13.55
C CYS A 278 -6.89 3.60 13.20
N VAL A 279 -7.05 2.59 14.06
CA VAL A 279 -6.62 1.21 13.75
C VAL A 279 -7.70 0.20 14.15
N PHE A 280 -7.91 -0.79 13.29
CA PHE A 280 -8.74 -1.96 13.56
C PHE A 280 -7.85 -3.22 13.58
N PHE A 281 -7.84 -3.91 14.71
CA PHE A 281 -7.11 -5.17 14.92
C PHE A 281 -8.08 -6.33 14.94
N TYR A 282 -7.85 -7.30 14.06
CA TYR A 282 -8.62 -8.54 13.98
C TYR A 282 -7.69 -9.73 13.78
N ASN A 283 -7.58 -10.61 14.79
CA ASN A 283 -6.71 -11.79 14.77
C ASN A 283 -5.26 -11.49 14.32
N SER A 284 -4.73 -10.33 14.69
CA SER A 284 -3.40 -9.86 14.28
C SER A 284 -2.46 -9.96 15.46
N ASN A 285 -1.36 -10.70 15.32
CA ASN A 285 -0.52 -11.14 16.42
C ASN A 285 0.96 -10.83 16.20
N PHE A 286 1.69 -10.70 17.31
CA PHE A 286 3.15 -10.52 17.32
C PHE A 286 3.63 -9.30 16.50
N ASN A 287 2.81 -8.27 16.39
CA ASN A 287 3.16 -7.04 15.69
C ASN A 287 3.76 -6.01 16.66
N ARG A 288 4.66 -5.18 16.15
CA ARG A 288 5.22 -4.02 16.86
C ARG A 288 4.57 -2.76 16.34
N VAL A 289 3.78 -2.08 17.16
CA VAL A 289 3.10 -0.81 16.84
C VAL A 289 3.70 0.30 17.68
N VAL A 290 4.60 1.08 17.09
CA VAL A 290 5.47 2.01 17.85
C VAL A 290 5.57 3.39 17.22
N GLY A 291 5.48 4.45 18.03
CA GLY A 291 5.74 5.80 17.55
C GLY A 291 4.67 6.36 16.60
N ASN A 292 3.49 5.74 16.53
CA ASN A 292 2.40 6.19 15.66
C ASN A 292 1.58 7.30 16.33
N VAL A 293 0.86 8.07 15.52
CA VAL A 293 -0.06 9.12 15.97
C VAL A 293 -1.47 8.75 15.53
N PHE A 294 -2.37 8.59 16.50
CA PHE A 294 -3.78 8.28 16.31
C PHE A 294 -4.61 9.43 16.85
N ARG A 295 -5.17 10.26 15.96
CA ARG A 295 -5.75 11.56 16.33
C ARG A 295 -7.17 11.75 15.81
N GLY A 296 -8.06 12.22 16.69
CA GLY A 296 -9.38 12.70 16.29
C GLY A 296 -10.28 11.64 15.65
N CYS A 297 -10.03 10.34 15.88
CA CYS A 297 -10.87 9.27 15.38
C CYS A 297 -12.07 9.00 16.31
N GLU A 298 -13.17 8.42 15.79
CA GLU A 298 -14.28 7.96 16.66
C GLU A 298 -13.79 6.85 17.62
N VAL A 299 -12.88 5.99 17.15
CA VAL A 299 -12.12 5.05 17.98
C VAL A 299 -10.63 5.12 17.62
N GLY A 300 -9.74 5.26 18.60
CA GLY A 300 -8.30 5.17 18.39
C GLY A 300 -7.89 3.78 17.92
N ILE A 301 -7.87 2.79 18.82
CA ILE A 301 -7.67 1.39 18.44
C ILE A 301 -8.92 0.56 18.79
N HIS A 302 -9.47 -0.15 17.80
CA HIS A 302 -10.45 -1.20 18.04
C HIS A 302 -9.74 -2.55 17.96
N TYR A 303 -9.63 -3.23 19.10
CA TYR A 303 -8.84 -4.44 19.29
C TYR A 303 -9.73 -5.64 19.60
N THR A 304 -9.80 -6.61 18.70
CA THR A 304 -10.74 -7.73 18.79
C THR A 304 -10.19 -9.04 18.21
N ALA A 305 -11.03 -10.07 18.23
CA ALA A 305 -10.83 -11.39 17.62
C ALA A 305 -9.54 -12.10 18.06
N GLY A 306 -9.23 -12.03 19.37
CA GLY A 306 -8.14 -12.80 19.96
C GLY A 306 -6.73 -12.35 19.60
N SER A 307 -6.58 -11.12 19.05
CA SER A 307 -5.26 -10.55 18.75
C SER A 307 -4.33 -10.60 19.98
N GLU A 308 -3.12 -11.11 19.86
CA GLU A 308 -2.21 -11.38 20.98
C GLU A 308 -0.72 -11.16 20.66
N GLY A 309 0.11 -11.04 21.70
CA GLY A 309 1.56 -10.89 21.56
C GLY A 309 2.03 -9.60 20.87
N ASN A 310 1.13 -8.62 20.68
CA ASN A 310 1.48 -7.34 20.07
C ASN A 310 2.13 -6.41 21.11
N VAL A 311 3.16 -5.68 20.67
CA VAL A 311 3.80 -4.62 21.44
C VAL A 311 3.27 -3.29 20.95
N ILE A 312 2.54 -2.56 21.81
CA ILE A 312 1.90 -1.27 21.47
C ILE A 312 2.44 -0.23 22.47
N THR A 313 3.52 0.46 22.10
CA THR A 313 4.21 1.42 22.98
C THR A 313 4.69 2.65 22.22
N GLY A 314 4.88 3.78 22.90
CA GLY A 314 5.40 5.00 22.33
C GLY A 314 4.48 5.67 21.31
N ASN A 315 3.22 5.27 21.22
CA ASN A 315 2.23 5.89 20.33
C ASN A 315 1.57 7.10 21.01
N ALA A 316 0.91 7.94 20.22
CA ALA A 316 0.17 9.11 20.69
C ALA A 316 -1.32 8.97 20.37
N PHE A 317 -2.15 8.94 21.39
CA PHE A 317 -3.61 8.88 21.29
C PHE A 317 -4.20 10.25 21.64
N ILE A 318 -4.62 11.01 20.62
CA ILE A 318 -4.91 12.44 20.76
C ILE A 318 -6.35 12.76 20.35
N GLY A 319 -7.20 13.11 21.31
CA GLY A 319 -8.54 13.60 21.03
C GLY A 319 -9.45 12.60 20.29
N ASN A 320 -9.19 11.30 20.41
CA ASN A 320 -10.13 10.29 19.93
C ASN A 320 -11.34 10.25 20.87
N LYS A 321 -12.54 10.00 20.34
CA LYS A 321 -13.76 9.94 21.16
C LYS A 321 -13.77 8.74 22.10
N THR A 322 -13.29 7.59 21.61
CA THR A 322 -12.93 6.43 22.42
C THR A 322 -11.46 6.11 22.16
N GLN A 323 -10.59 6.16 23.16
CA GLN A 323 -9.16 5.88 22.93
C GLN A 323 -8.92 4.44 22.50
N VAL A 324 -9.50 3.48 23.23
CA VAL A 324 -9.43 2.05 22.90
C VAL A 324 -10.78 1.37 23.07
N LYS A 325 -11.18 0.59 22.07
CA LYS A 325 -12.26 -0.38 22.16
C LYS A 325 -11.66 -1.78 22.18
N TYR A 326 -11.55 -2.40 23.36
CA TYR A 326 -11.00 -3.74 23.52
C TYR A 326 -12.11 -4.77 23.74
N VAL A 327 -12.12 -5.83 22.93
CA VAL A 327 -13.06 -6.94 23.05
C VAL A 327 -12.27 -8.21 23.36
N GLY A 328 -12.15 -8.52 24.65
CA GLY A 328 -11.49 -9.72 25.14
C GLY A 328 -11.59 -9.85 26.66
N THR A 329 -11.10 -10.97 27.19
CA THR A 329 -11.17 -11.31 28.62
C THR A 329 -9.83 -11.24 29.34
N ARG A 330 -8.73 -10.98 28.62
CA ARG A 330 -7.37 -10.92 29.16
C ARG A 330 -6.98 -9.48 29.49
N VAL A 331 -6.08 -9.31 30.44
CA VAL A 331 -5.42 -8.02 30.69
C VAL A 331 -4.24 -7.90 29.74
N LEU A 332 -4.16 -6.80 28.99
CA LEU A 332 -3.05 -6.47 28.09
C LEU A 332 -2.33 -5.24 28.61
N ASP A 333 -1.05 -5.35 28.91
CA ASP A 333 -0.19 -4.20 29.22
C ASP A 333 0.38 -3.63 27.92
N TRP A 334 0.07 -2.36 27.65
CA TRP A 334 0.57 -1.59 26.51
C TRP A 334 1.73 -0.69 26.92
N SER A 335 2.58 -1.23 27.77
CA SER A 335 3.92 -0.74 28.04
C SER A 335 4.94 -1.84 27.74
N ALA A 336 6.16 -1.44 27.41
CA ALA A 336 7.30 -2.33 27.24
C ALA A 336 8.53 -1.62 27.76
N ASP A 337 9.38 -2.34 28.50
CA ASP A 337 10.65 -1.82 29.06
C ASP A 337 10.47 -0.51 29.85
N GLY A 338 9.40 -0.45 30.67
CA GLY A 338 9.08 0.73 31.49
C GLY A 338 8.58 1.93 30.68
N ARG A 339 8.14 1.72 29.44
CA ARG A 339 7.66 2.80 28.57
C ARG A 339 6.34 2.45 27.88
N GLY A 340 5.35 3.31 28.04
CA GLY A 340 4.01 3.18 27.49
C GLY A 340 3.71 4.15 26.36
N ASN A 341 2.45 4.56 26.25
CA ASN A 341 1.91 5.46 25.23
C ASN A 341 1.53 6.81 25.83
N TYR A 342 1.41 7.83 24.97
CA TYR A 342 0.85 9.12 25.34
C TYR A 342 -0.66 9.14 25.12
N TRP A 343 -1.41 9.63 26.11
CA TRP A 343 -2.87 9.70 26.10
C TRP A 343 -3.30 11.13 26.42
N SER A 344 -3.97 11.80 25.49
CA SER A 344 -4.34 13.22 25.66
C SER A 344 -5.34 13.50 26.78
N ASP A 345 -6.05 12.47 27.24
CA ASP A 345 -7.06 12.50 28.30
C ASP A 345 -6.53 11.94 29.63
N ASN A 346 -5.26 11.56 29.71
CA ASN A 346 -4.63 11.18 30.96
C ASN A 346 -4.33 12.42 31.82
N SER A 347 -4.93 12.50 32.99
CA SER A 347 -4.76 13.59 33.97
C SER A 347 -3.80 13.26 35.11
N ALA A 348 -3.04 12.17 34.98
CA ALA A 348 -2.04 11.78 35.96
C ALA A 348 -0.88 12.80 36.06
N PHE A 349 -0.16 12.75 37.18
CA PHE A 349 1.01 13.57 37.46
C PHE A 349 2.29 12.75 37.29
N ASP A 350 3.39 13.48 37.15
CA ASP A 350 4.77 12.98 37.09
C ASP A 350 5.54 13.79 38.13
N LEU A 351 5.59 13.27 39.35
CA LEU A 351 6.14 13.95 40.52
C LEU A 351 7.67 13.82 40.61
N ASP A 352 8.24 12.76 40.03
CA ASP A 352 9.69 12.54 40.02
C ASP A 352 10.40 13.11 38.78
N GLY A 353 9.64 13.53 37.77
CA GLY A 353 10.10 14.27 36.60
C GLY A 353 10.75 13.39 35.53
N ASP A 354 10.51 12.09 35.53
CA ASP A 354 11.12 11.14 34.58
C ASP A 354 10.42 11.10 33.21
N GLY A 355 9.28 11.79 33.07
CA GLY A 355 8.48 11.87 31.86
C GLY A 355 7.44 10.76 31.69
N ILE A 356 7.26 9.91 32.70
CA ILE A 356 6.26 8.85 32.82
C ILE A 356 5.26 9.26 33.91
N ALA A 357 3.99 8.92 33.72
CA ALA A 357 2.96 9.18 34.73
C ALA A 357 3.12 8.22 35.92
N ASP A 358 3.03 8.75 37.15
CA ASP A 358 3.11 7.98 38.41
C ASP A 358 1.95 6.99 38.59
N THR A 359 0.92 7.07 37.75
CA THR A 359 -0.26 6.21 37.81
C THR A 359 -0.54 5.58 36.44
N ALA A 360 -0.75 4.26 36.46
CA ALA A 360 -1.15 3.50 35.29
C ALA A 360 -2.46 4.00 34.68
N TYR A 361 -2.49 4.12 33.35
CA TYR A 361 -3.66 4.53 32.59
C TYR A 361 -4.49 3.31 32.14
N ARG A 362 -5.81 3.47 32.05
CA ARG A 362 -6.75 2.43 31.60
C ARG A 362 -7.70 3.05 30.58
N PRO A 363 -7.53 2.80 29.27
CA PRO A 363 -8.38 3.37 28.23
C PRO A 363 -9.78 2.76 28.16
N ASN A 364 -10.03 1.67 28.89
CA ASN A 364 -11.33 1.02 28.92
C ASN A 364 -11.61 0.34 30.28
N ASP A 365 -12.89 0.35 30.68
CA ASP A 365 -13.39 -0.30 31.89
C ASP A 365 -14.56 -1.29 31.59
N ILE A 366 -15.16 -1.85 32.64
CA ILE A 366 -16.27 -2.82 32.48
C ILE A 366 -17.56 -2.11 32.05
N ILE A 367 -17.72 -0.85 32.44
CA ILE A 367 -18.86 -0.01 32.09
C ILE A 367 -18.83 0.29 30.59
N ASP A 368 -17.64 0.48 30.02
CA ASP A 368 -17.46 0.63 28.58
C ASP A 368 -17.94 -0.62 27.82
N GLN A 369 -17.65 -1.83 28.33
CA GLN A 369 -18.18 -3.06 27.73
C GLN A 369 -19.72 -3.13 27.77
N VAL A 370 -20.32 -2.69 28.88
CA VAL A 370 -21.79 -2.62 29.02
C VAL A 370 -22.37 -1.62 28.04
N VAL A 371 -21.77 -0.43 27.94
CA VAL A 371 -22.18 0.63 27.00
C VAL A 371 -22.04 0.19 25.55
N TRP A 372 -21.03 -0.62 25.21
CA TRP A 372 -20.90 -1.16 23.86
C TRP A 372 -21.95 -2.21 23.52
N ARG A 373 -22.41 -3.01 24.49
CA ARG A 373 -23.48 -4.01 24.30
C ARG A 373 -24.87 -3.37 24.32
N ALA A 374 -25.08 -2.37 25.16
CA ALA A 374 -26.33 -1.64 25.34
C ALA A 374 -26.06 -0.13 25.25
N PRO A 375 -26.06 0.47 24.04
CA PRO A 375 -25.77 1.90 23.87
C PRO A 375 -26.68 2.83 24.66
N SER A 376 -27.92 2.42 24.97
CA SER A 376 -28.86 3.17 25.82
C SER A 376 -28.35 3.36 27.26
N ALA A 377 -27.45 2.49 27.74
CA ALA A 377 -26.83 2.60 29.06
C ALA A 377 -25.93 3.83 29.21
N ARG A 378 -25.59 4.55 28.11
CA ARG A 378 -24.85 5.82 28.18
C ARG A 378 -25.54 6.86 29.07
N LEU A 379 -26.87 6.83 29.16
CA LEU A 379 -27.65 7.72 30.02
C LEU A 379 -27.34 7.53 31.51
N LEU A 380 -26.74 6.39 31.89
CA LEU A 380 -26.44 6.03 33.27
C LEU A 380 -24.96 6.29 33.63
N LEU A 381 -24.13 6.80 32.72
CA LEU A 381 -22.69 6.98 32.95
C LEU A 381 -22.36 7.91 34.12
N THR A 382 -23.23 8.88 34.41
CA THR A 382 -23.09 9.80 35.55
C THR A 382 -23.86 9.33 36.79
N SER A 383 -24.42 8.11 36.77
CA SER A 383 -25.17 7.59 37.91
C SER A 383 -24.24 7.22 39.08
N PRO A 384 -24.74 7.30 40.32
CA PRO A 384 -24.00 6.81 41.50
C PRO A 384 -23.60 5.34 41.39
N ALA A 385 -24.42 4.51 40.75
CA ALA A 385 -24.14 3.10 40.54
C ALA A 385 -22.89 2.88 39.66
N VAL A 386 -22.77 3.61 38.55
CA VAL A 386 -21.58 3.56 37.69
C VAL A 386 -20.33 4.06 38.42
N THR A 387 -20.47 5.11 39.22
CA THR A 387 -19.36 5.65 40.03
C THR A 387 -18.88 4.64 41.08
N LEU A 388 -19.81 3.97 41.77
CA LEU A 388 -19.50 2.93 42.74
C LEU A 388 -18.79 1.73 42.07
N VAL A 389 -19.26 1.31 40.90
CA VAL A 389 -18.59 0.25 40.14
C VAL A 389 -17.16 0.67 39.79
N ARG A 390 -16.96 1.86 39.19
CA ARG A 390 -15.61 2.36 38.86
C ARG A 390 -14.68 2.45 40.06
N TRP A 391 -15.18 2.91 41.21
CA TRP A 391 -14.42 2.93 42.45
C TRP A 391 -14.02 1.52 42.90
N ALA A 392 -14.98 0.58 42.92
CA ALA A 392 -14.72 -0.81 43.26
C ALA A 392 -13.71 -1.43 42.29
N GLN A 393 -13.76 -1.07 41.01
CA GLN A 393 -12.81 -1.54 40.02
C GLN A 393 -11.38 -1.06 40.27
N LYS A 394 -11.24 0.21 40.70
CA LYS A 394 -9.96 0.78 41.08
C LYS A 394 -9.37 0.06 42.30
N GLN A 395 -10.21 -0.34 43.25
CA GLN A 395 -9.77 -0.96 44.50
C GLN A 395 -9.53 -2.48 44.40
N PHE A 396 -10.28 -3.18 43.53
CA PHE A 396 -10.20 -4.63 43.36
C PHE A 396 -9.94 -5.04 41.90
N PRO A 397 -8.80 -4.66 41.31
CA PRO A 397 -8.52 -4.89 39.89
C PRO A 397 -8.46 -6.38 39.50
N ALA A 398 -8.17 -7.28 40.45
CA ALA A 398 -8.07 -8.73 40.21
C ALA A 398 -9.43 -9.44 40.00
N LEU A 399 -10.56 -8.78 40.29
CA LEU A 399 -11.90 -9.40 40.26
C LEU A 399 -12.68 -9.12 38.97
N LEU A 400 -12.05 -8.51 37.95
CA LEU A 400 -12.72 -7.99 36.77
C LEU A 400 -12.34 -8.71 35.47
N PRO A 401 -13.25 -8.75 34.48
CA PRO A 401 -12.91 -9.20 33.14
C PRO A 401 -11.82 -8.28 32.56
N GLY A 402 -10.96 -8.85 31.72
CA GLY A 402 -9.78 -8.19 31.17
C GLY A 402 -10.01 -6.85 30.47
N GLY A 403 -8.91 -6.19 30.13
CA GLY A 403 -8.88 -4.83 29.61
C GLY A 403 -7.47 -4.44 29.19
N VAL A 404 -7.32 -3.22 28.71
CA VAL A 404 -6.01 -2.64 28.43
C VAL A 404 -5.55 -1.84 29.65
N ILE A 405 -4.30 -2.01 30.03
CA ILE A 405 -3.58 -1.16 30.98
C ILE A 405 -2.36 -0.61 30.27
N ASP A 406 -2.00 0.63 30.58
CA ASP A 406 -0.68 1.17 30.28
C ASP A 406 -0.03 1.48 31.62
N SER A 407 0.95 0.65 32.02
CA SER A 407 1.60 0.78 33.32
C SER A 407 2.69 1.85 33.37
N ALA A 408 3.12 2.40 32.22
CA ALA A 408 4.09 3.48 32.15
C ALA A 408 3.66 4.58 31.14
N PRO A 409 2.52 5.26 31.34
CA PRO A 409 2.00 6.23 30.38
C PRO A 409 2.97 7.41 30.19
N LEU A 410 3.15 7.87 28.97
CA LEU A 410 4.03 9.00 28.67
C LEU A 410 3.35 10.32 29.00
N MET A 411 4.08 11.25 29.64
CA MET A 411 3.61 12.62 29.90
C MET A 411 3.66 13.53 28.68
N LYS A 412 4.42 13.14 27.66
CA LYS A 412 4.68 13.94 26.46
C LYS A 412 4.45 13.11 25.20
N ALA A 413 3.73 13.69 24.25
CA ALA A 413 3.57 13.08 22.94
C ALA A 413 4.93 12.97 22.21
N PRO A 414 5.16 11.91 21.41
CA PRO A 414 6.32 11.77 20.54
C PRO A 414 6.48 12.96 19.58
N ASP A 415 7.71 13.28 19.18
CA ASP A 415 8.02 14.49 18.40
C ASP A 415 7.29 14.58 17.06
N ARG A 416 7.05 13.45 16.38
CA ARG A 416 6.23 13.42 15.16
C ARG A 416 4.84 14.02 15.37
N ALA A 417 4.21 13.74 16.52
CA ALA A 417 2.90 14.31 16.86
C ALA A 417 2.94 15.84 17.03
N ARG A 418 4.10 16.39 17.43
CA ARG A 418 4.32 17.82 17.67
C ARG A 418 4.61 18.59 16.38
N VAL A 419 5.46 18.05 15.50
CA VAL A 419 5.77 18.66 14.19
C VAL A 419 4.47 18.90 13.41
N LEU A 420 3.60 17.89 13.36
CA LEU A 420 2.33 17.96 12.65
C LEU A 420 1.30 18.87 13.33
N ALA A 421 1.37 19.05 14.65
CA ALA A 421 0.54 20.04 15.34
C ALA A 421 0.96 21.48 15.04
N GLY A 422 2.22 21.70 14.64
CA GLY A 422 2.73 22.97 14.13
C GLY A 422 2.31 23.26 12.68
N GLU A 423 2.32 22.24 11.82
CA GLU A 423 1.97 22.37 10.39
C GLU A 423 0.46 22.47 10.12
N MET A 424 -0.40 22.05 11.07
CA MET A 424 -1.86 22.15 10.96
C MET A 424 -2.47 23.36 11.69
N ARG A 425 -1.67 24.34 12.14
CA ARG A 425 -2.21 25.65 12.53
C ARG A 425 -2.48 26.45 11.25
N PRO A 426 -3.68 27.06 11.12
CA PRO A 426 -4.07 27.80 9.92
C PRO A 426 -3.13 28.96 9.59
#